data_AF-A0AAC9W3J6-F1
#
_entry.id   AF-A0AAC9W3J6-F1
#
_cell.length_a   1.000
_cell.length_b   1.000
_cell.length_c   1.000
_cell.angle_alpha   90.00
_cell.angle_beta   90.00
_cell.angle_gamma   90.00
#
_symmetry.space_group_name_H-M   'P 1'
#
loop_
_entity.id
_entity.type
_entity.pdbx_description
1 polymer ?
#
loop_
_entity_poly.entity_id
_entity_poly.type
_entity_poly.pdbx_seq_one_letter_code
_entity_poly.pdbx_strand_id
1 'polypeptide(L)'
;MKRIKETILLILLVLVCLAAVPVGIFAKGEIKNQASETSNDIKSLEKLNSSELKINHETLDISLERSERLKVTNAEGQDVMVTWSSDQPEVASVSDTGEVYGKHEGTANITAIAENDGQKINCQVTVYGFIFQVNNGRATVFHYDGMGGNIIVPATFNGDPVHILSFTANGEPKLEQPIRSIVFSEGIEYVSSTAFYGMADLESVEFPLTFKGDSSGKVDLGNTKIKNLDGFKKVTQIRELDAYNNKQLTDISGIAGIAGLEVIGLSNASVSDISVLSKLTNLTRVGLNNTPISDVSPMSSLENLKEVSLGGTNVSDVHFFKNKGLKYLELAGSKVSDADRLSFVKVSNITYYLESDRYQEYSFYDRYPMGCCQSIRKDHHLMSYPLRWKIRVSSI
;
A
#
# COMPACT_ATOMS: atom_id res chain seq x y z
N MET A 1 21.91 46.24 -28.82
CA MET A 1 23.27 46.81 -28.59
C MET A 1 23.38 48.33 -28.78
N LYS A 2 22.78 48.95 -29.81
CA LYS A 2 22.89 50.41 -30.05
C LYS A 2 22.22 51.28 -28.96
N ARG A 3 21.03 50.89 -28.50
CA ARG A 3 20.30 51.60 -27.41
C ARG A 3 20.98 51.54 -26.04
N ILE A 4 21.68 50.44 -25.72
CA ILE A 4 22.39 50.28 -24.43
C ILE A 4 23.64 51.17 -24.39
N LYS A 5 24.35 51.34 -25.53
CA LYS A 5 25.47 52.26 -25.64
C LYS A 5 25.04 53.73 -25.54
N GLU A 6 23.87 54.09 -26.07
CA GLU A 6 23.32 55.45 -25.96
C GLU A 6 22.92 55.80 -24.51
N THR A 7 22.34 54.86 -23.75
CA THR A 7 21.98 55.08 -22.34
C THR A 7 23.23 55.21 -21.45
N ILE A 8 24.27 54.40 -21.67
CA ILE A 8 25.53 54.49 -20.91
C ILE A 8 26.28 55.79 -21.25
N LEU A 9 26.23 56.25 -22.50
CA LEU A 9 26.84 57.52 -22.91
C LEU A 9 26.11 58.73 -22.31
N LEU A 10 24.77 58.69 -22.20
CA LEU A 10 23.99 59.71 -21.50
C LEU A 10 24.32 59.76 -20.00
N ILE A 11 24.47 58.61 -19.35
CA ILE A 11 24.81 58.53 -17.92
C ILE A 11 26.23 59.06 -17.67
N LEU A 12 27.20 58.75 -18.54
CA LEU A 12 28.56 59.30 -18.47
C LEU A 12 28.59 60.81 -18.75
N LEU A 13 27.78 61.34 -19.67
CA LEU A 13 27.65 62.78 -19.93
C LEU A 13 27.05 63.53 -18.73
N VAL A 14 26.06 62.94 -18.05
CA VAL A 14 25.48 63.51 -16.82
C VAL A 14 26.50 63.54 -15.68
N LEU A 15 27.33 62.49 -15.56
CA LEU A 15 28.43 62.43 -14.58
C LEU A 15 29.57 63.43 -14.87
N VAL A 16 29.89 63.71 -16.14
CA VAL A 16 30.90 64.71 -16.53
C VAL A 16 30.40 66.15 -16.38
N CYS A 17 29.10 66.42 -16.59
CA CYS A 17 28.51 67.74 -16.34
C CYS A 17 28.44 68.10 -14.85
N LEU A 18 28.36 67.12 -13.95
CA LEU A 18 28.38 67.33 -12.50
C LEU A 18 29.78 67.67 -11.93
N ALA A 19 30.86 67.46 -12.69
CA ALA A 19 32.23 67.72 -12.26
C ALA A 19 32.73 69.16 -12.55
N ALA A 20 31.91 70.02 -13.17
CA ALA A 20 32.33 71.36 -13.63
C ALA A 20 31.57 72.55 -12.99
N VAL A 21 30.94 72.36 -11.82
CA VAL A 21 30.29 73.46 -11.08
C VAL A 21 31.16 73.80 -9.86
N PRO A 22 31.61 75.06 -9.69
CA PRO A 22 32.43 75.44 -8.55
C PRO A 22 31.66 75.27 -7.24
N VAL A 23 32.34 74.68 -6.26
CA VAL A 23 31.86 74.41 -4.90
C VAL A 23 31.45 75.74 -4.25
N GLY A 24 30.15 76.01 -4.23
CA GLY A 24 29.58 77.20 -3.62
C GLY A 24 28.09 77.02 -3.39
N ILE A 25 27.75 76.59 -2.17
CA ILE A 25 26.40 76.66 -1.58
C ILE A 25 25.36 75.80 -2.32
N PHE A 26 25.31 74.51 -2.00
CA PHE A 26 24.06 73.74 -2.12
C PHE A 26 23.72 73.11 -0.78
N ALA A 27 22.44 73.22 -0.44
CA ALA A 27 21.87 72.85 0.84
C ALA A 27 22.12 71.36 1.15
N LYS A 28 22.65 71.08 2.35
CA LYS A 28 22.84 69.73 2.91
C LYS A 28 21.55 68.87 2.95
N GLY A 29 20.38 69.45 2.67
CA GLY A 29 19.08 68.78 2.64
C GLY A 29 18.73 68.08 1.32
N GLU A 30 19.13 68.63 0.16
CA GLU A 30 18.70 68.11 -1.15
C GLU A 30 19.52 66.90 -1.61
N ILE A 31 20.82 66.86 -1.28
CA ILE A 31 21.73 65.77 -1.66
C ILE A 31 21.38 64.46 -0.92
N LYS A 32 20.84 64.52 0.29
CA LYS A 32 20.40 63.33 1.04
C LYS A 32 19.11 62.72 0.46
N ASN A 33 18.18 63.55 -0.01
CA ASN A 33 16.93 63.04 -0.58
C ASN A 33 17.17 62.36 -1.94
N GLN A 34 17.95 62.99 -2.83
CA GLN A 34 18.28 62.38 -4.13
C GLN A 34 19.09 61.08 -4.01
N ALA A 35 20.00 60.98 -3.04
CA ALA A 35 20.72 59.73 -2.75
C ALA A 35 19.79 58.63 -2.18
N SER A 36 18.76 59.01 -1.42
CA SER A 36 17.77 58.05 -0.89
C SER A 36 16.77 57.59 -1.97
N GLU A 37 16.35 58.50 -2.86
CA GLU A 37 15.48 58.20 -4.00
C GLU A 37 16.21 57.29 -5.00
N THR A 38 17.44 57.62 -5.38
CA THR A 38 18.26 56.75 -6.24
C THR A 38 18.59 55.40 -5.61
N SER A 39 18.79 55.32 -4.28
CA SER A 39 18.96 54.02 -3.60
C SER A 39 17.68 53.19 -3.58
N ASN A 40 16.51 53.82 -3.47
CA ASN A 40 15.22 53.15 -3.54
C ASN A 40 14.89 52.72 -4.97
N ASP A 41 15.27 53.52 -5.98
CA ASP A 41 15.16 53.18 -7.40
C ASP A 41 16.08 52.01 -7.76
N ILE A 42 17.32 51.98 -7.25
CA ILE A 42 18.23 50.83 -7.44
C ILE A 42 17.72 49.59 -6.71
N LYS A 43 17.24 49.71 -5.47
CA LYS A 43 16.65 48.57 -4.73
C LYS A 43 15.37 48.05 -5.37
N SER A 44 14.56 48.92 -5.96
CA SER A 44 13.35 48.53 -6.69
C SER A 44 13.69 47.92 -8.05
N LEU A 45 14.77 48.35 -8.72
CA LEU A 45 15.33 47.70 -9.90
C LEU A 45 16.00 46.34 -9.60
N GLU A 46 16.70 46.19 -8.47
CA GLU A 46 17.20 44.89 -7.98
C GLU A 46 16.05 43.95 -7.62
N LYS A 47 14.96 44.48 -7.04
CA LYS A 47 13.75 43.73 -6.72
C LYS A 47 12.92 43.36 -7.96
N LEU A 48 13.01 44.14 -9.04
CA LEU A 48 12.45 43.84 -10.36
C LEU A 48 13.31 42.83 -11.16
N ASN A 49 14.60 42.71 -10.85
CA ASN A 49 15.52 41.75 -11.48
C ASN A 49 15.68 40.43 -10.70
N SER A 50 15.02 40.29 -9.55
CA SER A 50 14.84 39.01 -8.87
C SER A 50 13.68 38.26 -9.55
N SER A 51 13.85 37.87 -10.80
CA SER A 51 12.92 36.97 -11.50
C SER A 51 12.99 35.59 -10.84
N GLU A 52 12.18 35.38 -9.83
CA GLU A 52 12.04 34.09 -9.17
C GLU A 52 11.53 33.07 -10.20
N LEU A 53 12.37 32.08 -10.52
CA LEU A 53 11.97 30.96 -11.37
C LEU A 53 10.94 30.10 -10.65
N LYS A 54 9.99 29.58 -11.41
CA LYS A 54 9.00 28.60 -10.96
C LYS A 54 9.10 27.38 -11.83
N ILE A 55 9.03 26.21 -11.22
CA ILE A 55 8.91 24.93 -11.90
C ILE A 55 7.53 24.37 -11.63
N ASN A 56 6.93 23.70 -12.61
CA ASN A 56 5.61 23.09 -12.46
C ASN A 56 5.58 21.98 -11.38
N HIS A 57 6.73 21.37 -11.06
CA HIS A 57 6.87 20.35 -10.02
C HIS A 57 8.17 20.54 -9.23
N GLU A 58 8.07 20.84 -7.92
CA GLU A 58 9.23 20.80 -7.01
C GLU A 58 9.63 19.34 -6.68
N THR A 59 8.64 18.47 -6.61
CA THR A 59 8.78 17.01 -6.52
C THR A 59 7.92 16.35 -7.58
N LEU A 60 8.42 15.27 -8.17
CA LEU A 60 7.71 14.52 -9.20
C LEU A 60 7.85 13.02 -8.94
N ASP A 61 6.72 12.36 -8.75
CA ASP A 61 6.63 10.91 -8.67
C ASP A 61 6.26 10.35 -10.04
N ILE A 62 7.04 9.39 -10.54
CA ILE A 62 6.86 8.81 -11.86
C ILE A 62 6.97 7.29 -11.82
N SER A 63 6.16 6.61 -12.63
CA SER A 63 6.27 5.18 -12.84
C SER A 63 7.45 4.82 -13.75
N LEU A 64 7.99 3.62 -13.61
CA LEU A 64 8.95 3.04 -14.56
C LEU A 64 8.44 3.15 -16.00
N GLU A 65 9.34 3.49 -16.92
CA GLU A 65 9.10 3.62 -18.36
C GLU A 65 8.06 4.68 -18.75
N ARG A 66 7.76 5.62 -17.84
CA ARG A 66 6.91 6.79 -18.11
C ARG A 66 7.74 8.07 -18.19
N SER A 67 7.17 9.07 -18.85
CA SER A 67 7.70 10.42 -18.89
C SER A 67 6.69 11.45 -18.41
N GLU A 68 7.22 12.55 -17.89
CA GLU A 68 6.48 13.76 -17.55
C GLU A 68 7.33 14.97 -17.93
N ARG A 69 6.69 16.07 -18.34
CA ARG A 69 7.42 17.26 -18.79
C ARG A 69 7.53 18.29 -17.69
N LEU A 70 8.77 18.63 -17.35
CA LEU A 70 9.06 19.78 -16.50
C LEU A 70 9.04 21.07 -17.34
N LYS A 71 8.49 22.12 -16.75
CA LYS A 71 8.37 23.45 -17.34
C LYS A 71 8.84 24.50 -16.36
N VAL A 72 9.78 25.33 -16.80
CA VAL A 72 10.27 26.48 -16.03
C VAL A 72 9.65 27.75 -16.57
N THR A 73 9.10 28.56 -15.66
CA THR A 73 8.50 29.86 -15.96
C THR A 73 9.07 30.93 -15.05
N ASN A 74 9.01 32.19 -15.47
CA ASN A 74 9.29 33.33 -14.60
C ASN A 74 8.07 33.65 -13.70
N ALA A 75 8.20 34.67 -12.85
CA ALA A 75 7.12 35.15 -11.99
C ALA A 75 5.84 35.56 -12.77
N GLU A 76 5.98 35.92 -14.05
CA GLU A 76 4.89 36.33 -14.95
C GLU A 76 4.26 35.15 -15.71
N GLY A 77 4.74 33.92 -15.49
CA GLY A 77 4.25 32.71 -16.14
C GLY A 77 4.78 32.50 -17.58
N GLN A 78 5.80 33.25 -17.99
CA GLN A 78 6.44 33.10 -19.30
C GLN A 78 7.53 32.03 -19.26
N ASP A 79 7.63 31.26 -20.34
CA ASP A 79 8.63 30.20 -20.50
C ASP A 79 10.05 30.77 -20.46
N VAL A 80 10.93 30.11 -19.70
CA VAL A 80 12.34 30.46 -19.58
C VAL A 80 13.18 29.44 -20.34
N MET A 81 14.10 29.91 -21.17
CA MET A 81 15.09 29.05 -21.81
C MET A 81 16.07 28.53 -20.77
N VAL A 82 16.17 27.21 -20.64
CA VAL A 82 16.98 26.53 -19.63
C VAL A 82 17.76 25.37 -20.23
N THR A 83 18.92 25.08 -19.64
CA THR A 83 19.63 23.83 -19.87
C THR A 83 19.30 22.84 -18.76
N TRP A 84 18.95 21.61 -19.13
CA TRP A 84 18.56 20.54 -18.20
C TRP A 84 19.72 19.59 -17.90
N SER A 85 19.76 19.08 -16.67
CA SER A 85 20.67 18.00 -16.24
C SER A 85 20.06 17.13 -15.15
N SER A 86 20.47 15.86 -15.09
CA SER A 86 20.14 14.92 -14.01
C SER A 86 21.41 14.52 -13.26
N ASP A 87 21.34 14.41 -11.94
CA ASP A 87 22.44 13.87 -11.12
C ASP A 87 22.56 12.34 -11.18
N GLN A 88 21.48 11.64 -11.51
CA GLN A 88 21.37 10.18 -11.65
C GLN A 88 20.60 9.84 -12.95
N PRO A 89 21.19 10.04 -14.15
CA PRO A 89 20.51 9.86 -15.44
C PRO A 89 20.10 8.41 -15.76
N GLU A 90 20.65 7.45 -15.03
CA GLU A 90 20.24 6.04 -15.01
C GLU A 90 18.96 5.80 -14.19
N VAL A 91 18.68 6.61 -13.18
CA VAL A 91 17.41 6.58 -12.42
C VAL A 91 16.34 7.36 -13.19
N ALA A 92 16.61 8.64 -13.47
CA ALA A 92 15.73 9.48 -14.27
C ALA A 92 16.56 10.39 -15.20
N SER A 93 16.33 10.28 -16.50
CA SER A 93 16.96 11.17 -17.49
C SER A 93 16.06 12.33 -17.86
N VAL A 94 16.63 13.45 -18.28
CA VAL A 94 15.89 14.61 -18.79
C VAL A 94 16.38 14.98 -20.19
N SER A 95 15.45 15.27 -21.11
CA SER A 95 15.77 15.75 -22.46
C SER A 95 16.05 17.26 -22.48
N ASP A 96 16.53 17.76 -23.61
CA ASP A 96 16.69 19.20 -23.87
C ASP A 96 15.36 19.99 -23.78
N THR A 97 14.22 19.33 -24.00
CA THR A 97 12.89 19.93 -23.89
C THR A 97 12.24 19.81 -22.50
N GLY A 98 12.97 19.29 -21.51
CA GLY A 98 12.48 19.10 -20.14
C GLY A 98 11.65 17.84 -19.93
N GLU A 99 11.63 16.92 -20.91
CA GLU A 99 10.95 15.62 -20.78
C GLU A 99 11.78 14.72 -19.85
N VAL A 100 11.26 14.44 -18.66
CA VAL A 100 11.89 13.55 -17.67
C VAL A 100 11.37 12.13 -17.89
N TYR A 101 12.24 11.14 -18.00
CA TYR A 101 11.91 9.73 -18.22
C TYR A 101 12.48 8.86 -17.09
N GLY A 102 11.61 8.11 -16.41
CA GLY A 102 11.97 7.19 -15.33
C GLY A 102 12.47 5.86 -15.86
N LYS A 103 13.68 5.45 -15.46
CA LYS A 103 14.38 4.26 -15.97
C LYS A 103 14.59 3.19 -14.90
N HIS A 104 15.03 3.58 -13.72
CA HIS A 104 15.28 2.67 -12.60
C HIS A 104 14.65 3.22 -11.33
N GLU A 105 14.18 2.33 -10.46
CA GLU A 105 13.62 2.72 -9.16
C GLU A 105 14.66 3.47 -8.32
N GLY A 106 14.27 4.59 -7.74
CA GLY A 106 15.17 5.44 -6.97
C GLY A 106 14.82 6.92 -7.05
N THR A 107 15.73 7.76 -6.58
CA THR A 107 15.55 9.22 -6.58
C THR A 107 16.66 9.90 -7.36
N ALA A 108 16.31 10.91 -8.17
CA ALA A 108 17.24 11.76 -8.90
C ALA A 108 16.82 13.22 -8.76
N ASN A 109 17.77 14.16 -8.75
CA ASN A 109 17.48 15.59 -8.83
C ASN A 109 17.68 16.08 -10.27
N ILE A 110 16.60 16.57 -10.86
CA ILE A 110 16.64 17.26 -12.15
C ILE A 110 16.87 18.74 -11.89
N THR A 111 17.88 19.31 -12.55
CA THR A 111 18.24 20.72 -12.43
C THR A 111 18.04 21.42 -13.76
N ALA A 112 17.30 22.54 -13.76
CA ALA A 112 17.27 23.51 -14.85
C ALA A 112 18.15 24.71 -14.50
N ILE A 113 18.97 25.15 -15.45
CA ILE A 113 19.82 26.34 -15.34
C ILE A 113 19.39 27.34 -16.41
N ALA A 114 18.93 28.52 -16.00
CA ALA A 114 18.47 29.56 -16.91
C ALA A 114 19.63 30.17 -17.72
N GLU A 115 19.43 30.32 -19.04
CA GLU A 115 20.49 30.78 -19.95
C GLU A 115 20.83 32.27 -19.82
N ASN A 116 19.89 33.07 -19.30
CA ASN A 116 20.01 34.52 -19.18
C ASN A 116 20.89 34.96 -18.00
N ASP A 117 20.74 34.32 -16.83
CA ASP A 117 21.35 34.74 -15.57
C ASP A 117 22.01 33.59 -14.77
N GLY A 118 21.89 32.35 -15.24
CA GLY A 118 22.45 31.17 -14.59
C GLY A 118 21.71 30.73 -13.32
N GLN A 119 20.53 31.28 -13.02
CA GLN A 119 19.72 30.86 -11.88
C GLN A 119 19.33 29.38 -12.04
N LYS A 120 19.37 28.65 -10.92
CA LYS A 120 19.07 27.21 -10.88
C LYS A 120 17.74 26.96 -10.20
N ILE A 121 17.01 25.99 -10.71
CA ILE A 121 15.82 25.43 -10.07
C ILE A 121 15.86 23.91 -10.17
N ASN A 122 15.34 23.24 -9.15
CA ASN A 122 15.46 21.81 -8.97
C ASN A 122 14.09 21.16 -8.87
N CYS A 123 13.99 19.93 -9.38
CA CYS A 123 12.89 19.01 -9.16
C CYS A 123 13.45 17.70 -8.63
N GLN A 124 13.00 17.26 -7.45
CA GLN A 124 13.32 15.92 -6.96
C GLN A 124 12.36 14.91 -7.60
N VAL A 125 12.91 13.98 -8.37
CA VAL A 125 12.15 12.94 -9.08
C VAL A 125 12.32 11.63 -8.34
N THR A 126 11.20 11.00 -7.97
CA THR A 126 11.17 9.64 -7.43
C THR A 126 10.55 8.70 -8.46
N VAL A 127 11.31 7.70 -8.88
CA VAL A 127 10.87 6.68 -9.81
C VAL A 127 10.42 5.45 -9.04
N TYR A 128 9.19 5.01 -9.28
CA TYR A 128 8.57 3.87 -8.64
C TYR A 128 8.27 2.76 -9.64
N GLY A 129 8.38 1.50 -9.22
CA GLY A 129 7.81 0.36 -9.95
C GLY A 129 6.30 0.26 -9.85
N PHE A 130 5.65 1.11 -9.05
CA PHE A 130 4.19 1.23 -9.05
C PHE A 130 3.72 1.88 -10.34
N ILE A 131 2.78 1.23 -11.00
CA ILE A 131 2.00 1.86 -12.05
C ILE A 131 0.73 2.42 -11.44
N PHE A 132 0.64 3.74 -11.44
CA PHE A 132 -0.44 4.47 -10.81
C PHE A 132 -1.03 5.52 -11.76
N GLN A 133 -2.24 5.96 -11.46
CA GLN A 133 -2.84 7.15 -12.07
C GLN A 133 -3.38 8.05 -10.99
N VAL A 134 -3.23 9.35 -11.21
CA VAL A 134 -3.75 10.38 -10.32
C VAL A 134 -4.99 10.99 -10.96
N ASN A 135 -6.14 10.83 -10.30
CA ASN A 135 -7.42 11.34 -10.79
C ASN A 135 -8.20 11.99 -9.64
N ASN A 136 -8.66 13.23 -9.84
CA ASN A 136 -9.51 13.96 -8.88
C ASN A 136 -8.95 14.01 -7.45
N GLY A 137 -7.65 14.28 -7.29
CA GLY A 137 -7.00 14.39 -5.98
C GLY A 137 -6.77 13.04 -5.28
N ARG A 138 -6.61 11.96 -6.06
CA ARG A 138 -6.39 10.61 -5.54
C ARG A 138 -5.50 9.81 -6.47
N ALA A 139 -4.46 9.22 -5.92
CA ALA A 139 -3.60 8.30 -6.63
C ALA A 139 -4.13 6.87 -6.51
N THR A 140 -4.25 6.18 -7.64
CA THR A 140 -4.72 4.81 -7.73
C THR A 140 -3.61 3.91 -8.24
N VAL A 141 -3.19 2.94 -7.44
CA VAL A 141 -2.19 1.93 -7.85
C VAL A 141 -2.89 0.75 -8.53
N PHE A 142 -2.45 0.43 -9.75
CA PHE A 142 -3.03 -0.64 -10.58
C PHE A 142 -2.19 -1.91 -10.60
N HIS A 143 -0.86 -1.78 -10.63
CA HIS A 143 0.07 -2.90 -10.54
C HIS A 143 1.47 -2.44 -10.12
N TYR A 144 2.35 -3.39 -9.81
CA TYR A 144 3.75 -3.17 -9.49
C TYR A 144 4.66 -4.02 -10.38
N ASP A 145 5.53 -3.36 -11.13
CA ASP A 145 6.52 -3.95 -12.04
C ASP A 145 7.96 -3.63 -11.61
N GLY A 146 8.15 -3.27 -10.33
CA GLY A 146 9.44 -2.88 -9.78
C GLY A 146 10.39 -4.05 -9.50
N MET A 147 11.47 -3.76 -8.79
CA MET A 147 12.50 -4.76 -8.50
C MET A 147 12.02 -5.88 -7.57
N GLY A 148 10.88 -5.74 -6.89
CA GLY A 148 10.43 -6.66 -5.85
C GLY A 148 11.24 -6.55 -4.55
N GLY A 149 11.36 -7.63 -3.78
CA GLY A 149 12.01 -7.59 -2.47
C GLY A 149 11.16 -6.91 -1.40
N ASN A 150 11.68 -5.85 -0.78
CA ASN A 150 10.99 -5.10 0.27
C ASN A 150 10.39 -3.83 -0.32
N ILE A 151 9.07 -3.73 -0.27
CA ILE A 151 8.32 -2.65 -0.89
C ILE A 151 7.80 -1.70 0.19
N ILE A 152 7.96 -0.40 -0.04
CA ILE A 152 7.31 0.65 0.74
C ILE A 152 6.32 1.36 -0.18
N VAL A 153 5.04 1.33 0.19
CA VAL A 153 4.00 2.06 -0.52
C VAL A 153 3.92 3.47 0.09
N PRO A 154 4.20 4.53 -0.68
CA PRO A 154 4.17 5.90 -0.17
C PRO A 154 2.74 6.33 0.17
N ALA A 155 2.60 7.31 1.07
CA ALA A 155 1.31 7.86 1.46
C ALA A 155 0.63 8.63 0.31
N THR A 156 1.44 9.20 -0.59
CA THR A 156 1.00 10.01 -1.73
C THR A 156 1.77 9.66 -2.98
N PHE A 157 1.16 9.87 -4.15
CA PHE A 157 1.88 10.06 -5.42
C PHE A 157 1.54 11.46 -5.95
N ASN A 158 2.56 12.25 -6.28
CA ASN A 158 2.42 13.64 -6.73
C ASN A 158 1.60 14.51 -5.75
N GLY A 159 1.77 14.27 -4.45
CA GLY A 159 1.03 14.95 -3.38
C GLY A 159 -0.38 14.44 -3.13
N ASP A 160 -0.92 13.57 -4.01
CA ASP A 160 -2.27 13.05 -3.88
C ASP A 160 -2.30 11.71 -3.10
N PRO A 161 -3.25 11.54 -2.16
CA PRO A 161 -3.32 10.37 -1.30
C PRO A 161 -3.56 9.07 -2.07
N VAL A 162 -2.91 8.01 -1.61
CA VAL A 162 -2.93 6.69 -2.26
C VAL A 162 -4.14 5.86 -1.88
N HIS A 163 -4.79 5.30 -2.89
CA HIS A 163 -5.82 4.26 -2.81
C HIS A 163 -5.36 3.06 -3.65
N ILE A 164 -5.42 1.85 -3.09
CA ILE A 164 -4.76 0.69 -3.69
C ILE A 164 -5.79 -0.30 -4.18
N LEU A 165 -5.88 -0.46 -5.51
CA LEU A 165 -6.84 -1.36 -6.14
C LEU A 165 -6.26 -2.73 -6.46
N SER A 166 -4.96 -2.83 -6.76
CA SER A 166 -4.27 -4.10 -6.96
C SER A 166 -2.76 -3.88 -7.01
N PHE A 167 -1.96 -4.89 -6.62
CA PHE A 167 -0.53 -4.94 -6.95
C PHE A 167 -0.24 -5.83 -8.17
N THR A 168 -1.19 -6.63 -8.62
CA THR A 168 -0.99 -7.57 -9.72
C THR A 168 -1.99 -7.34 -10.85
N ALA A 169 -1.49 -7.23 -12.08
CA ALA A 169 -2.27 -7.46 -13.28
C ALA A 169 -2.52 -8.97 -13.46
N ASN A 170 -3.53 -9.34 -14.24
CA ASN A 170 -3.80 -10.73 -14.65
C ASN A 170 -2.73 -11.25 -15.64
N GLY A 171 -1.50 -11.40 -15.17
CA GLY A 171 -0.34 -11.87 -15.92
C GLY A 171 0.88 -11.84 -15.01
N GLU A 172 1.67 -12.91 -15.01
CA GLU A 172 2.82 -13.07 -14.11
C GLU A 172 3.71 -11.81 -14.15
N PRO A 173 3.92 -11.14 -13.01
CA PRO A 173 4.78 -9.96 -12.94
C PRO A 173 6.18 -10.28 -13.48
N LYS A 174 6.74 -9.40 -14.32
CA LYS A 174 8.18 -9.43 -14.66
C LYS A 174 9.00 -8.86 -13.49
N LEU A 175 8.80 -9.38 -12.29
CA LEU A 175 9.60 -8.95 -11.15
C LEU A 175 11.01 -9.51 -11.30
N GLU A 176 12.01 -8.67 -11.01
CA GLU A 176 13.40 -9.13 -10.98
C GLU A 176 13.65 -10.14 -9.85
N GLN A 177 12.93 -9.98 -8.73
CA GLN A 177 12.89 -10.91 -7.60
C GLN A 177 11.50 -10.91 -6.96
N PRO A 178 11.09 -11.98 -6.27
CA PRO A 178 9.80 -12.01 -5.60
C PRO A 178 9.66 -10.92 -4.53
N ILE A 179 8.43 -10.47 -4.32
CA ILE A 179 8.08 -9.57 -3.22
C ILE A 179 8.12 -10.37 -1.91
N ARG A 180 8.89 -9.89 -0.95
CA ARG A 180 9.13 -10.50 0.37
C ARG A 180 8.41 -9.77 1.49
N SER A 181 8.35 -8.44 1.43
CA SER A 181 7.64 -7.64 2.42
C SER A 181 7.00 -6.40 1.80
N ILE A 182 5.90 -5.96 2.39
CA ILE A 182 5.21 -4.71 2.00
C ILE A 182 4.94 -3.88 3.26
N VAL A 183 5.31 -2.61 3.23
CA VAL A 183 4.99 -1.62 4.26
C VAL A 183 4.10 -0.54 3.65
N PHE A 184 2.91 -0.36 4.21
CA PHE A 184 2.00 0.69 3.79
C PHE A 184 2.18 1.92 4.69
N SER A 185 2.42 3.08 4.07
CA SER A 185 2.53 4.34 4.80
C SER A 185 1.18 4.77 5.41
N GLU A 186 1.24 5.57 6.48
CA GLU A 186 0.05 6.17 7.09
C GLU A 186 -0.76 7.01 6.09
N GLY A 187 -2.08 6.98 6.24
CA GLY A 187 -3.02 7.61 5.30
C GLY A 187 -3.60 6.64 4.28
N ILE A 188 -2.96 5.49 4.05
CA ILE A 188 -3.53 4.44 3.20
C ILE A 188 -4.66 3.75 3.96
N GLU A 189 -5.87 3.84 3.40
CA GLU A 189 -7.07 3.28 4.04
C GLU A 189 -7.51 1.95 3.43
N TYR A 190 -7.42 1.80 2.10
CA TYR A 190 -7.99 0.66 1.40
C TYR A 190 -7.00 -0.04 0.49
N VAL A 191 -7.00 -1.37 0.59
CA VAL A 191 -6.23 -2.30 -0.25
C VAL A 191 -7.21 -3.39 -0.68
N SER A 192 -7.35 -3.61 -1.99
CA SER A 192 -8.21 -4.68 -2.51
C SER A 192 -7.83 -6.04 -1.94
N SER A 193 -8.82 -6.92 -1.74
CA SER A 193 -8.58 -8.31 -1.33
C SER A 193 -7.72 -9.08 -2.34
N THR A 194 -7.74 -8.69 -3.62
CA THR A 194 -6.91 -9.31 -4.66
C THR A 194 -5.49 -8.77 -4.70
N ALA A 195 -5.15 -7.79 -3.86
CA ALA A 195 -3.88 -7.09 -3.95
C ALA A 195 -2.68 -8.02 -3.68
N PHE A 196 -2.85 -9.05 -2.85
CA PHE A 196 -1.79 -10.02 -2.54
C PHE A 196 -1.88 -11.32 -3.35
N TYR A 197 -2.78 -11.38 -4.33
CA TYR A 197 -2.98 -12.58 -5.15
C TYR A 197 -1.70 -12.92 -5.92
N GLY A 198 -1.28 -14.19 -5.89
CA GLY A 198 -0.05 -14.65 -6.55
C GLY A 198 1.25 -14.30 -5.82
N MET A 199 1.21 -13.63 -4.67
CA MET A 199 2.40 -13.30 -3.88
C MET A 199 2.88 -14.48 -3.00
N ALA A 200 3.21 -15.61 -3.63
CA ALA A 200 3.58 -16.85 -2.95
C ALA A 200 4.87 -16.77 -2.11
N ASP A 201 5.62 -15.68 -2.22
CA ASP A 201 6.86 -15.43 -1.47
C ASP A 201 6.75 -14.32 -0.42
N LEU A 202 5.56 -13.74 -0.23
CA LEU A 202 5.33 -12.65 0.73
C LEU A 202 5.39 -13.16 2.17
N GLU A 203 6.33 -12.63 2.96
CA GLU A 203 6.65 -13.10 4.31
C GLU A 203 6.13 -12.19 5.42
N SER A 204 5.94 -10.90 5.11
CA SER A 204 5.34 -9.92 6.03
C SER A 204 4.61 -8.79 5.30
N VAL A 205 3.61 -8.22 5.96
CA VAL A 205 2.93 -7.00 5.54
C VAL A 205 2.72 -6.13 6.76
N GLU A 206 3.08 -4.85 6.71
CA GLU A 206 2.79 -3.85 7.75
C GLU A 206 1.72 -2.86 7.28
N PHE A 207 0.61 -2.79 8.01
CA PHE A 207 -0.49 -1.88 7.73
C PHE A 207 -0.50 -0.67 8.68
N PRO A 208 -0.90 0.52 8.20
CA PRO A 208 -1.04 1.72 9.02
C PRO A 208 -2.27 1.67 9.93
N LEU A 209 -2.35 2.58 10.90
CA LEU A 209 -3.54 2.75 11.75
C LEU A 209 -4.79 3.11 10.94
N THR A 210 -4.62 3.84 9.85
CA THR A 210 -5.72 4.26 8.96
C THR A 210 -6.35 3.12 8.16
N PHE A 211 -5.74 1.93 8.16
CA PHE A 211 -6.15 0.82 7.31
C PHE A 211 -7.49 0.21 7.71
N LYS A 212 -8.34 -0.04 6.70
CA LYS A 212 -9.72 -0.51 6.83
C LYS A 212 -9.99 -1.82 6.06
N GLY A 213 -9.02 -2.36 5.31
CA GLY A 213 -9.22 -3.53 4.45
C GLY A 213 -9.68 -3.14 3.05
N ASP A 214 -10.31 -4.06 2.33
CA ASP A 214 -11.00 -3.76 1.07
C ASP A 214 -12.33 -3.01 1.32
N SER A 215 -13.15 -2.83 0.27
CA SER A 215 -14.45 -2.15 0.40
C SER A 215 -15.46 -2.84 1.32
N SER A 216 -15.24 -4.12 1.67
CA SER A 216 -16.02 -4.90 2.63
C SER A 216 -15.36 -5.03 4.00
N GLY A 217 -14.13 -4.51 4.16
CA GLY A 217 -13.31 -4.68 5.35
C GLY A 217 -12.55 -6.02 5.40
N LYS A 218 -12.37 -6.68 4.25
CA LYS A 218 -11.64 -7.94 4.12
C LYS A 218 -10.17 -7.71 3.81
N VAL A 219 -9.32 -8.59 4.33
CA VAL A 219 -7.92 -8.75 3.95
C VAL A 219 -7.68 -10.22 3.61
N ASP A 220 -7.12 -10.49 2.43
CA ASP A 220 -6.75 -11.84 2.01
C ASP A 220 -5.23 -11.93 1.84
N LEU A 221 -4.61 -12.75 2.68
CA LEU A 221 -3.19 -13.11 2.70
C LEU A 221 -3.01 -14.60 2.38
N GLY A 222 -4.02 -15.26 1.81
CA GLY A 222 -4.01 -16.66 1.48
C GLY A 222 -2.93 -17.03 0.46
N ASN A 223 -2.37 -18.24 0.60
CA ASN A 223 -1.33 -18.77 -0.29
C ASN A 223 -0.06 -17.89 -0.38
N THR A 224 0.28 -17.21 0.70
CA THR A 224 1.55 -16.47 0.83
C THR A 224 2.54 -17.26 1.70
N LYS A 225 3.58 -16.60 2.20
CA LYS A 225 4.55 -17.15 3.18
C LYS A 225 4.54 -16.34 4.48
N ILE A 226 3.43 -15.69 4.81
CA ILE A 226 3.30 -14.87 6.01
C ILE A 226 3.66 -15.70 7.24
N LYS A 227 4.59 -15.19 8.05
CA LYS A 227 5.14 -15.91 9.22
C LYS A 227 4.43 -15.54 10.52
N ASN A 228 3.91 -14.31 10.60
CA ASN A 228 3.20 -13.78 11.75
C ASN A 228 2.25 -12.64 11.31
N LEU A 229 1.39 -12.19 12.21
CA LEU A 229 0.45 -11.08 11.97
C LEU A 229 0.89 -9.77 12.66
N ASP A 230 2.18 -9.55 12.91
CA ASP A 230 2.67 -8.36 13.63
C ASP A 230 2.32 -7.03 12.95
N GLY A 231 2.25 -7.03 11.61
CA GLY A 231 1.87 -5.84 10.87
C GLY A 231 0.39 -5.45 10.98
N PHE A 232 -0.40 -6.22 11.74
CA PHE A 232 -1.76 -5.86 12.13
C PHE A 232 -1.84 -5.15 13.49
N LYS A 233 -0.72 -4.97 14.22
CA LYS A 233 -0.72 -4.37 15.58
C LYS A 233 -1.38 -2.99 15.66
N LYS A 234 -1.36 -2.21 14.57
CA LYS A 234 -1.98 -0.88 14.47
C LYS A 234 -3.41 -0.93 13.91
N VAL A 235 -3.80 -2.04 13.29
CA VAL A 235 -5.09 -2.17 12.58
C VAL A 235 -6.22 -2.35 13.59
N THR A 236 -7.34 -1.66 13.35
CA THR A 236 -8.51 -1.71 14.25
C THR A 236 -9.85 -1.88 13.51
N GLN A 237 -9.88 -1.68 12.19
CA GLN A 237 -11.13 -1.45 11.45
C GLN A 237 -11.55 -2.57 10.46
N ILE A 238 -10.74 -3.62 10.29
CA ILE A 238 -11.09 -4.73 9.39
C ILE A 238 -12.15 -5.66 10.02
N ARG A 239 -12.90 -6.37 9.18
CA ARG A 239 -13.94 -7.33 9.57
C ARG A 239 -13.57 -8.78 9.25
N GLU A 240 -12.79 -9.01 8.20
CA GLU A 240 -12.42 -10.35 7.74
C GLU A 240 -10.92 -10.42 7.47
N LEU A 241 -10.28 -11.48 7.98
CA LEU A 241 -8.90 -11.81 7.70
C LEU A 241 -8.78 -13.27 7.28
N ASP A 242 -8.45 -13.49 6.01
CA ASP A 242 -8.09 -14.80 5.48
C ASP A 242 -6.57 -14.89 5.32
N ALA A 243 -5.93 -15.85 5.98
CA ALA A 243 -4.51 -16.15 5.88
C ALA A 243 -4.28 -17.67 5.74
N TYR A 244 -5.15 -18.35 4.99
CA TYR A 244 -5.08 -19.78 4.75
C TYR A 244 -3.83 -20.19 3.94
N ASN A 245 -3.40 -21.43 4.09
CA ASN A 245 -2.23 -22.02 3.40
C ASN A 245 -0.89 -21.29 3.68
N ASN A 246 -0.82 -20.51 4.75
CA ASN A 246 0.43 -19.95 5.27
C ASN A 246 1.12 -20.94 6.21
N LYS A 247 1.85 -21.92 5.65
CA LYS A 247 2.46 -23.00 6.43
C LYS A 247 3.48 -22.54 7.48
N GLN A 248 4.02 -21.32 7.34
CA GLN A 248 4.96 -20.74 8.30
C GLN A 248 4.30 -19.80 9.30
N LEU A 249 2.98 -19.54 9.18
CA LEU A 249 2.25 -18.71 10.12
C LEU A 249 2.09 -19.44 11.45
N THR A 250 2.75 -18.94 12.49
CA THR A 250 2.72 -19.51 13.84
C THR A 250 2.17 -18.54 14.88
N ASP A 251 2.39 -17.24 14.71
CA ASP A 251 1.99 -16.20 15.65
C ASP A 251 0.91 -15.28 15.05
N ILE A 252 -0.25 -15.28 15.69
CA ILE A 252 -1.40 -14.44 15.32
C ILE A 252 -1.66 -13.32 16.33
N SER A 253 -0.80 -13.11 17.32
CA SER A 253 -1.02 -12.15 18.42
C SER A 253 -1.21 -10.70 17.96
N GLY A 254 -0.68 -10.33 16.79
CA GLY A 254 -0.81 -9.00 16.22
C GLY A 254 -2.24 -8.56 15.89
N ILE A 255 -3.22 -9.47 15.83
CA ILE A 255 -4.63 -9.12 15.61
C ILE A 255 -5.40 -8.74 16.90
N ALA A 256 -4.73 -8.73 18.06
CA ALA A 256 -5.39 -8.51 19.36
C ALA A 256 -6.18 -7.18 19.47
N GLY A 257 -5.82 -6.18 18.66
CA GLY A 257 -6.48 -4.86 18.63
C GLY A 257 -7.71 -4.77 17.72
N ILE A 258 -8.02 -5.79 16.93
CA ILE A 258 -9.08 -5.76 15.91
C ILE A 258 -10.41 -6.20 16.53
N ALA A 259 -10.94 -5.39 17.46
CA ALA A 259 -12.19 -5.72 18.18
C ALA A 259 -13.39 -5.96 17.24
N GLY A 260 -13.38 -5.38 16.04
CA GLY A 260 -14.39 -5.55 15.00
C GLY A 260 -14.28 -6.81 14.14
N LEU A 261 -13.30 -7.70 14.37
CA LEU A 261 -13.09 -8.88 13.52
C LEU A 261 -14.26 -9.87 13.67
N GLU A 262 -14.90 -10.20 12.55
CA GLU A 262 -16.05 -11.10 12.47
C GLU A 262 -15.67 -12.47 11.89
N VAL A 263 -14.66 -12.50 11.02
CA VAL A 263 -14.26 -13.70 10.28
C VAL A 263 -12.75 -13.85 10.29
N ILE A 264 -12.28 -15.06 10.62
CA ILE A 264 -10.85 -15.41 10.54
C ILE A 264 -10.63 -16.79 9.92
N GLY A 265 -9.80 -16.85 8.88
CA GLY A 265 -9.43 -18.07 8.18
C GLY A 265 -7.93 -18.35 8.30
N LEU A 266 -7.54 -19.41 9.01
CA LEU A 266 -6.15 -19.83 9.22
C LEU A 266 -5.92 -21.30 8.83
N SER A 267 -6.77 -21.84 7.95
CA SER A 267 -6.68 -23.25 7.58
C SER A 267 -5.33 -23.54 6.91
N ASN A 268 -4.72 -24.69 7.22
CA ASN A 268 -3.38 -25.10 6.75
C ASN A 268 -2.24 -24.16 7.21
N ALA A 269 -2.41 -23.44 8.31
CA ALA A 269 -1.33 -22.72 9.00
C ALA A 269 -0.67 -23.59 10.09
N SER A 270 0.46 -23.13 10.62
CA SER A 270 1.17 -23.78 11.74
C SER A 270 0.84 -23.16 13.11
N VAL A 271 -0.30 -22.45 13.20
CA VAL A 271 -0.79 -21.83 14.43
C VAL A 271 -1.19 -22.92 15.43
N SER A 272 -0.67 -22.82 16.65
CA SER A 272 -1.01 -23.73 17.76
C SER A 272 -1.59 -23.00 18.97
N ASP A 273 -1.19 -21.75 19.19
CA ASP A 273 -1.75 -20.87 20.21
C ASP A 273 -2.78 -19.93 19.58
N ILE A 274 -4.03 -20.05 20.03
CA ILE A 274 -5.15 -19.20 19.62
C ILE A 274 -5.72 -18.37 20.79
N SER A 275 -4.95 -18.18 21.86
CA SER A 275 -5.35 -17.40 23.05
C SER A 275 -5.87 -16.00 22.70
N VAL A 276 -5.31 -15.37 21.66
CA VAL A 276 -5.75 -14.05 21.17
C VAL A 276 -7.22 -14.02 20.76
N LEU A 277 -7.79 -15.14 20.27
CA LEU A 277 -9.18 -15.17 19.80
C LEU A 277 -10.18 -14.85 20.91
N SER A 278 -9.83 -15.12 22.19
CA SER A 278 -10.68 -14.78 23.34
C SER A 278 -11.01 -13.29 23.48
N LYS A 279 -10.21 -12.41 22.86
CA LYS A 279 -10.39 -10.96 22.84
C LYS A 279 -11.31 -10.49 21.70
N LEU A 280 -11.56 -11.34 20.70
CA LEU A 280 -12.25 -10.99 19.46
C LEU A 280 -13.73 -11.39 19.54
N THR A 281 -14.47 -10.76 20.45
CA THR A 281 -15.84 -11.17 20.84
C THR A 281 -16.89 -11.05 19.73
N ASN A 282 -16.56 -10.37 18.63
CA ASN A 282 -17.42 -10.25 17.45
C ASN A 282 -17.24 -11.39 16.44
N LEU A 283 -16.32 -12.33 16.67
CA LEU A 283 -16.11 -13.46 15.78
C LEU A 283 -17.41 -14.26 15.61
N THR A 284 -17.79 -14.44 14.35
CA THR A 284 -18.92 -15.26 13.92
C THR A 284 -18.47 -16.49 13.15
N ARG A 285 -17.31 -16.45 12.49
CA ARG A 285 -16.78 -17.56 11.70
C ARG A 285 -15.28 -17.75 11.95
N VAL A 286 -14.88 -18.97 12.26
CA VAL A 286 -13.47 -19.33 12.49
C VAL A 286 -13.10 -20.60 11.72
N GLY A 287 -12.11 -20.51 10.84
CA GLY A 287 -11.58 -21.63 10.07
C GLY A 287 -10.16 -22.01 10.49
N LEU A 288 -9.97 -23.19 11.07
CA LEU A 288 -8.70 -23.69 11.61
C LEU A 288 -8.37 -25.11 11.11
N ASN A 289 -8.91 -25.51 9.96
CA ASN A 289 -8.68 -26.86 9.44
C ASN A 289 -7.19 -27.14 9.23
N ASN A 290 -6.75 -28.36 9.50
CA ASN A 290 -5.37 -28.83 9.31
C ASN A 290 -4.33 -27.93 10.02
N THR A 291 -4.64 -27.48 11.23
CA THR A 291 -3.70 -26.76 12.11
C THR A 291 -3.31 -27.67 13.29
N PRO A 292 -2.14 -27.47 13.92
CA PRO A 292 -1.70 -28.28 15.06
C PRO A 292 -2.46 -28.04 16.37
N ILE A 293 -3.52 -27.22 16.35
CA ILE A 293 -4.31 -26.80 17.52
C ILE A 293 -4.89 -28.02 18.26
N SER A 294 -4.74 -28.00 19.58
CA SER A 294 -5.31 -29.00 20.50
C SER A 294 -6.26 -28.40 21.53
N ASP A 295 -6.07 -27.14 21.90
CA ASP A 295 -6.92 -26.41 22.85
C ASP A 295 -7.76 -25.35 22.13
N VAL A 296 -9.08 -25.45 22.29
CA VAL A 296 -10.06 -24.49 21.76
C VAL A 296 -10.77 -23.71 22.87
N SER A 297 -10.36 -23.87 24.13
CA SER A 297 -10.88 -23.11 25.27
C SER A 297 -10.88 -21.57 25.09
N PRO A 298 -9.96 -20.94 24.32
CA PRO A 298 -10.04 -19.51 24.03
C PRO A 298 -11.33 -19.07 23.29
N MET A 299 -12.04 -20.00 22.66
CA MET A 299 -13.32 -19.74 21.98
C MET A 299 -14.54 -19.82 22.91
N SER A 300 -14.36 -20.23 24.17
CA SER A 300 -15.47 -20.46 25.10
C SER A 300 -16.27 -19.19 25.41
N SER A 301 -15.64 -18.01 25.42
CA SER A 301 -16.27 -16.70 25.64
C SER A 301 -16.91 -16.08 24.39
N LEU A 302 -16.74 -16.68 23.21
CA LEU A 302 -17.19 -16.09 21.94
C LEU A 302 -18.66 -16.46 21.68
N GLU A 303 -19.58 -15.59 22.11
CA GLU A 303 -21.03 -15.86 22.05
C GLU A 303 -21.66 -15.66 20.67
N ASN A 304 -20.97 -14.94 19.77
CA ASN A 304 -21.46 -14.66 18.43
C ASN A 304 -21.06 -15.73 17.38
N LEU A 305 -20.32 -16.76 17.81
CA LEU A 305 -19.86 -17.82 16.91
C LEU A 305 -21.04 -18.56 16.26
N LYS A 306 -20.97 -18.69 14.94
CA LYS A 306 -21.95 -19.39 14.11
C LYS A 306 -21.28 -20.53 13.36
N GLU A 307 -20.06 -20.35 12.86
CA GLU A 307 -19.38 -21.36 12.04
C GLU A 307 -17.97 -21.61 12.55
N VAL A 308 -17.65 -22.87 12.83
CA VAL A 308 -16.34 -23.28 13.33
C VAL A 308 -15.85 -24.47 12.50
N SER A 309 -14.61 -24.42 12.03
CA SER A 309 -13.99 -25.54 11.31
C SER A 309 -12.69 -25.98 11.97
N LEU A 310 -12.66 -27.21 12.47
CA LEU A 310 -11.55 -27.82 13.22
C LEU A 310 -11.15 -29.18 12.63
N GLY A 311 -11.45 -29.43 11.35
CA GLY A 311 -11.08 -30.68 10.69
C GLY A 311 -9.57 -30.87 10.66
N GLY A 312 -9.06 -32.09 10.85
CA GLY A 312 -7.64 -32.40 10.81
C GLY A 312 -6.80 -31.75 11.92
N THR A 313 -7.43 -31.32 13.02
CA THR A 313 -6.73 -30.74 14.20
C THR A 313 -6.42 -31.78 15.27
N ASN A 314 -5.70 -31.39 16.32
CA ASN A 314 -5.45 -32.23 17.51
C ASN A 314 -6.51 -32.06 18.62
N VAL A 315 -7.59 -31.34 18.35
CA VAL A 315 -8.65 -31.05 19.33
C VAL A 315 -9.38 -32.33 19.72
N SER A 316 -9.59 -32.51 21.03
CA SER A 316 -10.33 -33.65 21.60
C SER A 316 -11.53 -33.23 22.44
N ASP A 317 -11.46 -32.09 23.14
CA ASP A 317 -12.58 -31.51 23.87
C ASP A 317 -13.20 -30.35 23.09
N VAL A 318 -14.50 -30.44 22.86
CA VAL A 318 -15.33 -29.46 22.16
C VAL A 318 -16.61 -29.15 22.92
N HIS A 319 -16.71 -29.60 24.19
CA HIS A 319 -17.99 -29.65 24.91
C HIS A 319 -18.69 -28.28 25.01
N PHE A 320 -17.94 -27.18 25.14
CA PHE A 320 -18.52 -25.84 25.26
C PHE A 320 -19.27 -25.38 24.00
N PHE A 321 -19.00 -25.95 22.82
CA PHE A 321 -19.75 -25.60 21.60
C PHE A 321 -21.21 -26.06 21.64
N LYS A 322 -21.58 -27.01 22.50
CA LYS A 322 -22.96 -27.54 22.59
C LYS A 322 -23.99 -26.44 22.87
N ASN A 323 -23.61 -25.45 23.65
CA ASN A 323 -24.51 -24.39 24.10
C ASN A 323 -24.40 -23.10 23.28
N LYS A 324 -23.58 -23.08 22.21
CA LYS A 324 -23.31 -21.87 21.41
C LYS A 324 -24.27 -21.67 20.22
N GLY A 325 -25.16 -22.62 19.94
CA GLY A 325 -26.10 -22.49 18.82
C GLY A 325 -25.42 -22.37 17.45
N LEU A 326 -24.28 -23.04 17.27
CA LEU A 326 -23.53 -23.01 16.01
C LEU A 326 -24.40 -23.46 14.83
N LYS A 327 -24.23 -22.77 13.69
CA LYS A 327 -24.71 -23.10 12.33
C LYS A 327 -23.75 -23.99 11.55
N TYR A 328 -22.53 -24.23 12.03
CA TYR A 328 -21.61 -25.16 11.36
C TYR A 328 -20.51 -25.56 12.33
N LEU A 329 -20.18 -26.86 12.38
CA LEU A 329 -19.08 -27.37 13.20
C LEU A 329 -18.36 -28.51 12.47
N GLU A 330 -17.27 -28.23 11.76
CA GLU A 330 -16.45 -29.28 11.15
C GLU A 330 -15.46 -29.86 12.17
N LEU A 331 -15.44 -31.20 12.28
CA LEU A 331 -14.56 -31.94 13.19
C LEU A 331 -13.85 -33.10 12.48
N ALA A 332 -14.04 -33.33 11.19
CA ALA A 332 -13.52 -34.49 10.46
C ALA A 332 -12.01 -34.63 10.64
N GLY A 333 -11.54 -35.79 11.11
CA GLY A 333 -10.10 -36.02 11.32
C GLY A 333 -9.50 -35.29 12.52
N SER A 334 -10.30 -34.67 13.39
CA SER A 334 -9.85 -34.25 14.73
C SER A 334 -9.80 -35.42 15.72
N LYS A 335 -9.30 -35.19 16.93
CA LYS A 335 -9.23 -36.18 18.02
C LYS A 335 -10.49 -36.25 18.89
N VAL A 336 -11.58 -35.58 18.50
CA VAL A 336 -12.87 -35.67 19.20
C VAL A 336 -13.43 -37.08 19.05
N SER A 337 -13.90 -37.67 20.15
CA SER A 337 -14.45 -39.03 20.17
C SER A 337 -15.77 -39.12 19.39
N ASP A 338 -16.10 -40.31 18.88
CA ASP A 338 -17.41 -40.53 18.22
C ASP A 338 -18.58 -40.27 19.18
N ALA A 339 -18.43 -40.60 20.47
CA ALA A 339 -19.44 -40.33 21.47
C ALA A 339 -19.71 -38.82 21.63
N ASP A 340 -18.64 -38.01 21.67
CA ASP A 340 -18.76 -36.56 21.74
C ASP A 340 -19.35 -35.98 20.46
N ARG A 341 -18.92 -36.45 19.28
CA ARG A 341 -19.49 -36.05 17.99
C ARG A 341 -21.00 -36.30 17.93
N LEU A 342 -21.43 -37.50 18.32
CA LEU A 342 -22.84 -37.89 18.36
C LEU A 342 -23.66 -37.07 19.36
N SER A 343 -23.03 -36.53 20.40
CA SER A 343 -23.73 -35.68 21.36
C SER A 343 -24.16 -34.33 20.77
N PHE A 344 -23.51 -33.85 19.71
CA PHE A 344 -23.98 -32.68 18.94
C PHE A 344 -25.15 -33.02 18.02
N VAL A 345 -25.26 -34.28 17.59
CA VAL A 345 -26.34 -34.76 16.71
C VAL A 345 -27.69 -34.78 17.41
N LYS A 346 -27.69 -35.08 18.71
CA LYS A 346 -28.93 -35.24 19.50
C LYS A 346 -29.58 -33.92 19.93
N VAL A 347 -28.89 -32.79 19.81
CA VAL A 347 -29.32 -31.50 20.38
C VAL A 347 -30.06 -30.62 19.35
N SER A 348 -30.09 -31.00 18.05
CA SER A 348 -30.65 -30.15 17.00
C SER A 348 -31.54 -30.91 16.00
N ASN A 349 -32.76 -30.40 15.75
CA ASN A 349 -33.67 -30.80 14.65
C ASN A 349 -33.04 -30.49 13.28
N ILE A 350 -32.02 -31.24 12.86
CA ILE A 350 -31.22 -30.94 11.67
C ILE A 350 -30.90 -32.22 10.90
N THR A 351 -31.05 -32.16 9.59
CA THR A 351 -30.72 -33.24 8.65
C THR A 351 -29.21 -33.24 8.36
N TYR A 352 -28.53 -34.36 8.61
CA TYR A 352 -27.10 -34.55 8.35
C TYR A 352 -26.90 -35.18 6.96
N TYR A 353 -25.98 -34.65 6.15
CA TYR A 353 -25.54 -35.29 4.91
C TYR A 353 -24.35 -36.23 5.21
N LEU A 354 -24.53 -37.51 4.90
CA LEU A 354 -23.47 -38.52 4.86
C LEU A 354 -22.84 -38.48 3.45
N GLU A 355 -21.65 -37.90 3.30
CA GLU A 355 -20.85 -38.11 2.08
C GLU A 355 -19.61 -38.94 2.39
N SER A 356 -19.59 -40.16 1.87
CA SER A 356 -18.38 -40.94 1.67
C SER A 356 -17.71 -40.49 0.36
N ASP A 357 -16.38 -40.35 0.44
CA ASP A 357 -15.40 -40.35 -0.64
C ASP A 357 -14.98 -39.01 -1.28
N ARG A 358 -13.64 -38.90 -1.36
CA ARG A 358 -12.79 -37.92 -2.06
C ARG A 358 -12.74 -36.52 -1.43
N TYR A 359 -11.51 -36.12 -1.10
CA TYR A 359 -11.13 -34.73 -0.84
C TYR A 359 -11.53 -33.89 -2.07
N GLN A 360 -12.73 -33.31 -2.05
CA GLN A 360 -12.95 -32.00 -2.62
C GLN A 360 -12.93 -31.05 -1.43
N GLU A 361 -12.00 -30.10 -1.45
CA GLU A 361 -12.04 -28.95 -0.57
C GLU A 361 -13.43 -28.31 -0.72
N TYR A 362 -14.31 -28.55 0.25
CA TYR A 362 -15.29 -27.54 0.58
C TYR A 362 -14.50 -26.43 1.25
N SER A 363 -13.94 -25.62 0.38
CA SER A 363 -13.24 -24.42 0.74
C SER A 363 -14.25 -23.54 1.50
N PHE A 364 -13.75 -22.70 2.38
CA PHE A 364 -14.50 -21.61 3.01
C PHE A 364 -15.15 -20.65 1.95
N TYR A 365 -14.89 -20.87 0.65
CA TYR A 365 -15.03 -19.97 -0.49
C TYR A 365 -16.10 -20.35 -1.53
N ASP A 366 -16.96 -21.36 -1.28
CA ASP A 366 -17.95 -21.84 -2.27
C ASP A 366 -19.14 -20.87 -2.55
N ARG A 367 -18.96 -19.55 -2.41
CA ARG A 367 -19.96 -18.54 -2.79
C ARG A 367 -19.59 -17.65 -3.98
N TYR A 368 -18.50 -17.95 -4.71
CA TYR A 368 -18.19 -17.33 -6.01
C TYR A 368 -17.61 -18.36 -7.01
N PRO A 369 -18.08 -18.41 -8.28
CA PRO A 369 -17.64 -19.39 -9.27
C PRO A 369 -16.33 -18.97 -9.96
N MET A 370 -15.65 -19.97 -10.56
CA MET A 370 -14.39 -19.96 -11.37
C MET A 370 -13.22 -20.54 -10.55
N GLY A 371 -12.42 -21.50 -10.99
CA GLY A 371 -12.26 -22.24 -12.24
C GLY A 371 -10.90 -22.95 -12.16
N CYS A 372 -10.82 -24.18 -12.66
CA CYS A 372 -9.61 -25.01 -12.85
C CYS A 372 -8.94 -25.67 -11.62
N CYS A 373 -9.28 -26.94 -11.40
CA CYS A 373 -8.27 -27.97 -11.10
C CYS A 373 -8.49 -29.18 -12.03
N GLN A 374 -7.66 -29.28 -13.07
CA GLN A 374 -7.49 -30.51 -13.84
C GLN A 374 -6.44 -31.41 -13.17
N SER A 375 -6.70 -32.71 -13.27
CA SER A 375 -5.78 -33.85 -13.13
C SER A 375 -5.43 -34.31 -11.70
N ILE A 376 -5.91 -35.51 -11.34
CA ILE A 376 -5.09 -36.70 -11.02
C ILE A 376 -5.94 -37.96 -11.26
N ARG A 377 -5.31 -38.98 -11.84
CA ARG A 377 -5.88 -40.20 -12.41
C ARG A 377 -6.47 -41.16 -11.36
N LYS A 378 -7.43 -41.97 -11.84
CA LYS A 378 -8.00 -43.17 -11.21
C LYS A 378 -6.91 -44.22 -10.93
N ASP A 379 -6.97 -44.86 -9.77
CA ASP A 379 -6.87 -46.32 -9.64
C ASP A 379 -7.45 -46.78 -8.29
N HIS A 380 -8.25 -47.84 -8.35
CA HIS A 380 -9.00 -48.45 -7.24
C HIS A 380 -8.10 -49.39 -6.43
N HIS A 381 -8.20 -49.35 -5.10
CA HIS A 381 -8.21 -50.56 -4.25
C HIS A 381 -8.90 -50.27 -2.91
N LEU A 382 -9.89 -51.11 -2.60
CA LEU A 382 -10.70 -51.10 -1.38
C LEU A 382 -9.82 -51.41 -0.16
N MET A 383 -9.67 -50.46 0.75
CA MET A 383 -9.27 -50.70 2.14
C MET A 383 -10.20 -49.90 3.05
N SER A 384 -10.66 -50.55 4.13
CA SER A 384 -11.55 -50.02 5.15
C SER A 384 -10.97 -48.76 5.80
N TYR A 385 -11.56 -47.60 5.53
CA TYR A 385 -11.23 -46.35 6.22
C TYR A 385 -12.21 -46.09 7.37
N PRO A 386 -11.74 -45.55 8.53
CA PRO A 386 -12.62 -45.12 9.61
C PRO A 386 -13.51 -43.97 9.12
N LEU A 387 -14.78 -44.00 9.56
CA LEU A 387 -15.82 -43.02 9.23
C LEU A 387 -15.31 -41.59 9.47
N ARG A 388 -15.35 -40.74 8.44
CA ARG A 388 -14.97 -39.32 8.51
C ARG A 388 -16.23 -38.46 8.61
N TRP A 389 -16.37 -37.70 9.69
CA TRP A 389 -17.59 -36.98 10.04
C TRP A 389 -17.49 -35.49 9.71
N LYS A 390 -18.36 -34.99 8.83
CA LYS A 390 -18.56 -33.56 8.55
C LYS A 390 -19.94 -33.14 9.06
N ILE A 391 -20.03 -32.10 9.89
CA ILE A 391 -21.30 -31.63 10.46
C ILE A 391 -21.63 -30.24 9.87
N ARG A 392 -22.57 -30.21 8.92
CA ARG A 392 -23.17 -28.97 8.37
C ARG A 392 -24.52 -28.74 9.04
N VAL A 393 -24.73 -27.58 9.66
CA VAL A 393 -25.96 -27.26 10.40
C VAL A 393 -26.78 -26.25 9.60
N SER A 394 -27.73 -26.71 8.78
CA SER A 394 -28.68 -25.82 8.10
C SER A 394 -29.96 -25.66 8.91
N SER A 395 -30.36 -24.42 9.20
CA SER A 395 -31.71 -24.11 9.71
C SER A 395 -32.74 -24.21 8.58
N ILE A 396 -33.88 -24.86 8.83
CA ILE A 396 -35.12 -24.70 8.03
C ILE A 396 -35.79 -23.39 8.42
#